data_AF-A0A7C3C4U4-F1
#
_entry.id   AF-A0A7C3C4U4-F1
#
_cell.length_a   1.000
_cell.length_b   1.000
_cell.length_c   1.000
_cell.angle_alpha   90.00
_cell.angle_beta   90.00
_cell.angle_gamma   90.00
#
_symmetry.space_group_name_H-M   'P 1'
#
loop_
_entity.id
_entity.type
_entity.pdbx_description
1 polymer ?
#
loop_
_entity_poly.entity_id
_entity_poly.type
_entity_poly.pdbx_seq_one_letter_code
_entity_poly.pdbx_strand_id
1 'polypeptide(L)'
;MARIQSLACQLCGSEVDSRSIEKHYVVPKEVMEQARMRRAKIVRLCPKCNAELRNWYNAKVATTTYDTQIKQFRQKLPAEMVKEYEGAYSRFARYKKSQLI
;
A
#
# COMPACT_ATOMS: atom_id res chain seq x y z
N MET A 1 4.17 -9.77 -35.29
CA MET A 1 4.87 -9.62 -33.99
C MET A 1 4.02 -8.74 -33.09
N ALA A 2 3.43 -9.27 -32.02
CA ALA A 2 2.66 -8.46 -31.08
C ALA A 2 3.64 -7.52 -30.35
N ARG A 3 3.42 -6.21 -30.42
CA ARG A 3 4.18 -5.24 -29.59
C ARG A 3 3.82 -5.50 -28.13
N ILE A 4 4.74 -6.11 -27.39
CA ILE A 4 4.64 -6.21 -25.94
C ILE A 4 4.83 -4.79 -25.40
N GLN A 5 3.77 -4.20 -24.86
CA GLN A 5 3.87 -2.92 -24.18
C GLN A 5 4.51 -3.15 -22.80
N SER A 6 5.63 -2.50 -22.53
CA SER A 6 6.22 -2.43 -21.20
C SER A 6 5.58 -1.31 -20.39
N LEU A 7 5.45 -1.51 -19.08
CA LEU A 7 5.06 -0.50 -18.12
C LEU A 7 6.05 -0.49 -16.96
N ALA A 8 6.43 0.71 -16.51
CA ALA A 8 7.31 0.88 -15.38
C ALA A 8 6.57 0.71 -14.05
N CYS A 9 7.15 -0.05 -13.13
CA CYS A 9 6.69 -0.13 -11.75
C CYS A 9 6.90 1.21 -11.03
N GLN A 10 5.86 1.72 -10.36
CA GLN A 10 5.94 3.02 -9.67
C GLN A 10 6.81 3.01 -8.40
N LEU A 11 7.24 1.84 -7.91
CA LEU A 11 8.09 1.72 -6.73
C LEU A 11 9.56 1.48 -7.07
N CYS A 12 9.85 0.50 -7.92
CA CYS A 12 11.23 0.12 -8.27
C CYS A 12 11.69 0.63 -9.63
N GLY A 13 10.83 1.26 -10.43
CA GLY A 13 11.17 1.76 -11.76
C GLY A 13 11.35 0.69 -12.84
N SER A 14 11.44 -0.59 -12.48
CA SER A 14 11.64 -1.68 -13.42
C SER A 14 10.51 -1.75 -14.46
N GLU A 15 10.90 -1.85 -15.73
CA GLU A 15 9.98 -2.13 -16.82
C GLU A 15 9.57 -3.61 -16.80
N VAL A 16 8.26 -3.84 -16.80
CA VAL A 16 7.68 -5.19 -16.87
C VAL A 16 6.62 -5.23 -17.97
N ASP A 17 6.29 -6.44 -18.42
CA ASP A 17 5.17 -6.62 -19.35
C ASP A 17 3.89 -6.00 -18.75
N SER A 18 3.21 -5.17 -19.53
CA SER A 18 1.96 -4.52 -19.14
C SER A 18 0.88 -5.48 -18.62
N ARG A 19 0.87 -6.75 -19.03
CA ARG A 19 -0.03 -7.81 -18.54
C ARG A 19 0.34 -8.30 -17.13
N SER A 20 1.60 -8.14 -16.74
CA SER A 20 2.11 -8.53 -15.43
C SER A 20 2.03 -7.42 -14.39
N ILE A 21 1.79 -6.17 -14.80
CA ILE A 21 1.68 -5.05 -13.86
C ILE A 21 0.32 -5.09 -13.15
N GLU A 22 0.36 -5.03 -11.82
CA GLU A 22 -0.85 -5.10 -11.00
C GLU A 22 -1.27 -3.71 -10.53
N LYS A 23 -2.58 -3.43 -10.57
CA LYS A 23 -3.16 -2.26 -9.91
C LYS A 23 -3.39 -2.58 -8.44
N HIS A 24 -2.68 -1.89 -7.56
CA HIS A 24 -2.78 -2.04 -6.12
C HIS A 24 -3.48 -0.83 -5.50
N TYR A 25 -4.48 -1.09 -4.66
CA TYR A 25 -5.10 -0.05 -3.83
C TYR A 25 -4.23 0.15 -2.59
N VAL A 26 -3.69 1.36 -2.41
CA VAL A 26 -2.81 1.67 -1.27
C VAL A 26 -3.54 1.41 0.06
N VAL A 27 -4.81 1.79 0.13
CA VAL A 27 -5.71 1.47 1.24
C VAL A 27 -6.71 0.42 0.75
N PRO A 28 -6.91 -0.71 1.46
CA PRO A 28 -7.89 -1.72 1.09
C PRO A 28 -9.30 -1.15 0.96
N LYS A 29 -10.08 -1.67 0.01
CA LYS A 29 -11.44 -1.17 -0.29
C LYS A 29 -12.35 -1.20 0.94
N GLU A 30 -12.29 -2.27 1.74
CA GLU A 30 -13.12 -2.43 2.94
C GLU A 30 -12.87 -1.28 3.94
N VAL A 31 -11.60 -0.91 4.16
CA VAL A 31 -11.21 0.19 5.05
C VAL A 31 -11.68 1.52 4.48
N MET A 32 -11.60 1.71 3.16
CA MET A 32 -12.09 2.92 2.50
C MET A 32 -13.61 3.08 2.66
N GLU A 33 -14.37 2.00 2.47
CA GLU A 33 -15.83 1.99 2.61
C GLU A 33 -16.25 2.30 4.04
N GLN A 34 -15.61 1.66 5.02
CA GLN A 34 -15.82 1.93 6.44
C GLN A 34 -15.48 3.38 6.82
N ALA A 35 -14.43 3.95 6.21
CA ALA A 35 -14.04 5.34 6.41
C ALA A 35 -14.85 6.34 5.55
N ARG A 36 -15.82 5.88 4.76
CA ARG A 36 -16.61 6.69 3.80
C ARG A 36 -15.73 7.52 2.85
N MET A 37 -14.56 7.00 2.49
CA MET A 37 -13.64 7.67 1.58
C MET A 37 -14.03 7.47 0.12
N ARG A 38 -14.15 8.58 -0.61
CA ARG A 38 -14.51 8.57 -2.04
C ARG A 38 -13.32 8.46 -2.98
N ARG A 39 -12.09 8.76 -2.51
CA ARG A 39 -10.89 8.81 -3.36
C ARG A 39 -9.94 7.67 -3.01
N ALA A 40 -9.70 6.79 -3.98
CA ALA A 40 -8.72 5.71 -3.87
C ALA A 40 -7.38 6.15 -4.43
N LYS A 41 -6.30 5.95 -3.67
CA LYS A 41 -4.95 6.00 -4.22
C LYS A 41 -4.60 4.63 -4.79
N ILE A 42 -4.50 4.56 -6.11
CA ILE A 42 -4.18 3.34 -6.86
C ILE A 42 -2.79 3.49 -7.48
N VAL A 43 -1.97 2.46 -7.33
CA VAL A 43 -0.60 2.42 -7.86
C VAL A 43 -0.36 1.18 -8.69
N ARG A 44 0.52 1.28 -9.68
CA ARG A 44 0.90 0.19 -10.59
C ARG A 44 2.22 -0.41 -10.16
N LEU A 45 2.20 -1.69 -9.78
CA LEU A 45 3.33 -2.40 -9.21
C LEU A 45 3.67 -3.62 -10.04
N CYS A 46 4.95 -3.94 -10.17
CA CYS A 46 5.36 -5.26 -10.63
C CYS A 46 4.99 -6.33 -9.58
N PRO A 47 4.85 -7.61 -9.97
CA PRO A 47 4.44 -8.68 -9.05
C PRO A 47 5.31 -8.78 -7.80
N LYS A 48 6.62 -8.58 -7.97
CA LYS A 48 7.59 -8.57 -6.86
C LYS A 48 7.29 -7.47 -5.85
N CYS A 49 7.16 -6.22 -6.30
CA CYS A 49 6.86 -5.10 -5.41
C CYS A 49 5.46 -5.21 -4.78
N ASN A 50 4.48 -5.77 -5.50
CA ASN A 50 3.15 -6.01 -4.96
C ASN A 50 3.19 -7.04 -3.83
N ALA A 51 3.88 -8.16 -4.01
CA ALA A 51 4.04 -9.18 -2.97
C ALA A 51 4.77 -8.65 -1.73
N GLU A 52 5.88 -7.94 -1.94
CA GLU A 52 6.64 -7.34 -0.84
C GLU A 52 5.84 -6.26 -0.09
N LEU A 53 5.05 -5.44 -0.79
CA LEU A 53 4.18 -4.44 -0.16
C LEU A 53 3.10 -5.10 0.69
N ARG A 54 2.48 -6.20 0.24
CA ARG A 54 1.50 -6.95 1.03
C ARG A 54 2.13 -7.51 2.31
N ASN A 55 3.33 -8.09 2.20
CA ASN A 55 4.08 -8.56 3.37
C ASN A 55 4.43 -7.41 4.32
N TRP A 56 4.82 -6.25 3.78
CA TRP A 56 5.08 -5.05 4.56
C TRP A 56 3.84 -4.55 5.32
N TYR A 57 2.67 -4.55 4.69
CA TYR A 57 1.42 -4.20 5.36
C TYR A 57 1.09 -5.15 6.50
N ASN A 58 1.18 -6.47 6.26
CA ASN A 58 0.93 -7.47 7.30
C ASN A 58 1.87 -7.30 8.50
N ALA A 59 3.12 -6.86 8.26
CA ALA A 59 4.11 -6.66 9.31
C ALA A 59 4.04 -5.29 10.02
N LYS A 60 3.56 -4.24 9.35
CA LYS A 60 3.71 -2.84 9.81
C LYS A 60 2.40 -2.09 10.02
N VAL A 61 1.27 -2.59 9.56
CA VAL A 61 -0.05 -2.00 9.83
C VAL A 61 -0.61 -2.61 11.11
N ALA A 62 -0.61 -1.83 12.19
CA ALA A 62 -1.24 -2.24 13.44
C ALA A 62 -2.73 -1.93 13.42
N THR A 63 -3.58 -2.89 13.74
CA THR A 63 -5.05 -2.73 13.82
C THR A 63 -5.53 -2.15 15.15
N THR A 64 -4.66 -2.13 16.15
CA THR A 64 -4.94 -1.61 17.49
C THR A 64 -4.06 -0.40 17.80
N THR A 65 -4.55 0.45 18.70
CA THR A 65 -3.82 1.58 19.26
C THR A 65 -4.10 1.67 20.76
N TYR A 66 -3.15 2.21 21.52
CA TYR A 66 -3.36 2.47 22.94
C TYR A 66 -4.12 3.79 23.10
N ASP A 67 -5.27 3.73 23.75
CA ASP A 67 -6.06 4.90 24.09
C ASP A 67 -5.68 5.37 25.50
N THR A 68 -5.12 6.56 25.58
CA THR A 68 -4.63 7.13 26.85
C THR A 68 -5.77 7.61 27.75
N GLN A 69 -6.97 7.87 27.22
CA GLN A 69 -8.11 8.32 28.01
C GLN A 69 -8.69 7.16 28.81
N ILE A 70 -8.87 6.00 28.17
CA ILE A 70 -9.39 4.78 28.82
C ILE A 70 -8.29 3.84 29.31
N LYS A 71 -7.01 4.19 29.08
CA LYS A 71 -5.81 3.40 29.44
C LYS A 71 -5.83 1.96 28.93
N GLN A 72 -6.40 1.73 27.76
CA GLN A 72 -6.57 0.40 27.18
C GLN A 72 -6.26 0.40 25.68
N PHE A 73 -5.92 -0.78 25.16
CA PHE A 73 -5.84 -0.97 23.71
C PHE A 73 -7.24 -1.05 23.13
N ARG A 74 -7.50 -0.23 22.10
CA ARG A 74 -8.72 -0.30 21.30
C ARG A 74 -8.39 -0.59 19.84
N GLN A 75 -9.39 -1.07 19.11
CA GLN A 75 -9.28 -1.10 17.65
C GLN A 75 -9.19 0.32 17.11
N LYS A 76 -8.35 0.49 16.09
CA LYS A 76 -8.26 1.74 15.34
C LYS A 76 -9.55 1.97 14.58
N LEU A 77 -10.02 3.21 14.59
CA LEU A 77 -11.14 3.64 13.78
C LEU A 77 -10.77 3.52 12.29
N PRO A 78 -11.76 3.36 11.39
CA PRO A 78 -11.48 3.28 9.96
C PRO A 78 -10.62 4.45 9.44
N ALA A 79 -10.87 5.67 9.91
CA ALA A 79 -10.06 6.84 9.54
C ALA A 79 -8.60 6.77 10.06
N GLU A 80 -8.36 6.14 11.20
CA GLU A 80 -7.00 5.89 11.70
C GLU A 80 -6.31 4.80 10.87
N MET A 81 -7.05 3.74 10.50
CA MET A 81 -6.56 2.67 9.63
C MET A 81 -6.14 3.18 8.26
N VAL A 82 -6.90 4.12 7.66
CA VAL A 82 -6.50 4.79 6.41
C VAL A 82 -5.11 5.40 6.53
N LYS A 83 -4.88 6.21 7.57
CA LYS A 83 -3.59 6.88 7.80
C LYS A 83 -2.46 5.87 7.99
N GLU A 84 -2.75 4.75 8.66
CA GLU A 84 -1.77 3.68 8.86
C GLU A 84 -1.37 3.00 7.55
N TYR A 85 -2.32 2.69 6.67
CA TYR A 85 -2.02 2.14 5.34
C TYR A 85 -1.23 3.13 4.48
N GLU A 86 -1.65 4.40 4.43
CA GLU A 86 -0.95 5.44 3.67
C GLU A 86 0.47 5.70 4.20
N GLY A 87 0.64 5.69 5.52
CA GLY A 87 1.93 5.83 6.19
C GLY A 87 2.82 4.62 5.96
N ALA A 88 2.28 3.40 6.07
CA ALA A 88 3.00 2.17 5.76
C ALA A 88 3.47 2.14 4.29
N TYR A 89 2.61 2.52 3.35
CA TYR A 89 2.96 2.64 1.94
C TYR A 89 4.07 3.66 1.70
N SER A 90 3.93 4.85 2.29
CA SER A 90 4.91 5.93 2.10
C SER A 90 6.30 5.53 2.63
N ARG A 91 6.36 4.82 3.77
CA ARG A 91 7.60 4.24 4.31
C ARG A 91 8.18 3.19 3.38
N PHE A 92 7.35 2.25 2.89
CA PHE A 92 7.81 1.23 1.94
C PHE A 92 8.32 1.82 0.63
N ALA A 93 7.62 2.81 0.08
CA ALA A 93 8.03 3.48 -1.15
C ALA A 93 9.37 4.20 -1.00
N ARG A 94 9.62 4.86 0.15
CA ARG A 94 10.92 5.48 0.46
C ARG A 94 12.02 4.42 0.62
N TYR A 95 11.73 3.33 1.34
CA TYR A 95 12.65 2.20 1.47
C TYR A 95 13.06 1.65 0.11
N LYS A 96 12.09 1.41 -0.78
CA LYS A 96 12.36 0.92 -2.14
C LYS A 96 13.20 1.88 -2.97
N LYS A 97 12.89 3.17 -2.93
CA LYS A 97 13.71 4.17 -3.63
C LYS A 97 15.15 4.23 -3.12
N SER A 98 15.35 4.04 -1.81
CA SER A 98 16.70 4.03 -1.22
C SER A 98 17.51 2.80 -1.63
N GLN A 99 16.86 1.71 -2.05
CA GLN A 99 17.53 0.52 -2.59
C GLN A 99 17.91 0.63 -4.08
N LEU A 100 17.50 1.71 -4.76
CA LEU A 100 17.84 1.96 -6.17
C LEU A 100 19.08 2.86 -6.33
N ILE A 101 19.57 3.41 -5.21
CA ILE A 101 20.75 4.28 -5.14
C ILE A 101 21.97 3.43 -4.82
#